data_AF-A0A5C3P590-F1
#
_entry.id   AF-A0A5C3P590-F1
#
_cell.length_a   1.000
_cell.length_b   1.000
_cell.length_c   1.000
_cell.angle_alpha   90.00
_cell.angle_beta   90.00
_cell.angle_gamma   90.00
#
_symmetry.space_group_name_H-M   'P 1'
#
loop_
_entity.id
_entity.type
_entity.pdbx_description
1 polymer ?
#
loop_
_entity_poly.entity_id
_entity_poly.type
_entity_poly.pdbx_seq_one_letter_code
_entity_poly.pdbx_strand_id
1 'polypeptide(L)'
;MIPIDGPRLCPQHTRECADSWTIYKDASGRAEALQPRVLNLSRRLKTGRFHVLREIEEAVDVTEEFLFWAKKELDERRKHSTRFYAYVGSDPGHQKRISNVEKLVAIASAVRFDLTIRKYDLQVDALRRDSERAVGEWTPQQLRSSSPGVQQVRVLRCCAVSIFPPDEESEDESVESEVEAEELEDSEDEEFEEHEPEEPEELDDSALGATMDEEELLADERAAQEVSEMLRWYSQSGCVTVSVQVVGHTHAGGELVETLTRSMVEYFPPIRILVHSG
;
A
#
# COMPACT_ATOMS: atom_id res chain seq x y z
N MET A 1 -12.45 -5.51 22.90
CA MET A 1 -12.67 -5.26 24.34
C MET A 1 -11.34 -4.97 25.00
N ILE A 2 -11.06 -3.70 25.27
CA ILE A 2 -10.10 -3.37 26.34
C ILE A 2 -10.66 -4.02 27.61
N PRO A 3 -9.91 -4.89 28.30
CA PRO A 3 -10.42 -5.55 29.50
C PRO A 3 -10.93 -4.49 30.48
N ILE A 4 -12.04 -4.76 31.19
CA ILE A 4 -12.55 -3.85 32.25
C ILE A 4 -11.44 -3.57 33.29
N ASP A 5 -10.53 -4.54 33.45
CA ASP A 5 -9.34 -4.48 34.32
C ASP A 5 -8.03 -4.18 33.55
N GLY A 6 -8.14 -3.79 32.29
CA GLY A 6 -7.01 -3.46 31.43
C GLY A 6 -6.33 -2.14 31.82
N PRO A 7 -5.07 -1.93 31.41
CA PRO A 7 -4.38 -0.69 31.70
C PRO A 7 -5.16 0.50 31.14
N ARG A 8 -5.58 1.40 32.02
CA ARG A 8 -6.28 2.63 31.61
C ARG A 8 -5.28 3.53 30.92
N LEU A 9 -5.51 3.78 29.63
CA LEU A 9 -4.75 4.77 28.85
C LEU A 9 -4.90 6.13 29.51
N CYS A 10 -3.83 6.90 29.71
CA CYS A 10 -3.98 8.28 30.22
C CYS A 10 -4.74 9.16 29.20
N PRO A 11 -5.27 10.34 29.59
CA PRO A 11 -6.05 11.21 28.70
C PRO A 11 -5.33 11.60 27.40
N GLN A 12 -3.99 11.65 27.42
CA GLN A 12 -3.21 11.89 26.20
C GLN A 12 -3.26 10.67 25.26
N HIS A 13 -2.94 9.47 25.76
CA HIS A 13 -2.98 8.24 24.95
C HIS A 13 -4.39 7.92 24.43
N THR A 14 -5.43 8.28 25.17
CA THR A 14 -6.81 8.16 24.68
C THR A 14 -7.08 9.05 23.47
N ARG A 15 -6.60 10.30 23.48
CA ARG A 15 -6.71 11.19 22.31
C ARG A 15 -5.92 10.64 21.13
N GLU A 16 -4.68 10.22 21.37
CA GLU A 16 -3.84 9.61 20.32
C GLU A 16 -4.46 8.33 19.73
N CYS A 17 -5.14 7.53 20.56
CA CYS A 17 -5.88 6.35 20.11
C CYS A 17 -7.05 6.74 19.20
N ALA A 18 -7.87 7.73 19.62
CA ALA A 18 -8.99 8.22 18.83
C ALA A 18 -8.53 8.88 17.51
N ASP A 19 -7.43 9.64 17.54
CA ASP A 19 -6.85 10.27 16.35
C ASP A 19 -6.36 9.21 15.36
N SER A 20 -5.60 8.22 15.85
CA SER A 20 -5.12 7.11 15.04
C SER A 20 -6.27 6.28 14.44
N TRP A 21 -7.33 6.05 15.22
CA TRP A 21 -8.56 5.38 14.74
C TRP A 21 -9.22 6.16 13.60
N THR A 22 -9.36 7.47 13.77
CA THR A 22 -9.97 8.36 12.78
C THR A 22 -9.19 8.34 11.46
N ILE A 23 -7.85 8.31 11.53
CA ILE A 23 -6.98 8.29 10.33
C ILE A 23 -7.22 7.03 9.50
N TYR A 24 -7.18 5.83 10.10
CA TYR A 24 -7.36 4.61 9.32
C TYR A 24 -8.82 4.43 8.87
N LYS A 25 -9.81 4.94 9.62
CA LYS A 25 -11.23 4.91 9.19
C LYS A 25 -11.53 5.86 8.04
N ASP A 26 -10.90 7.04 7.97
CA ASP A 26 -11.00 7.91 6.78
C ASP A 26 -10.40 7.21 5.54
N ALA A 27 -9.23 6.58 5.70
CA ALA A 27 -8.62 5.81 4.61
C ALA A 27 -9.51 4.64 4.15
N SER A 28 -10.06 3.89 5.11
CA SER A 28 -11.02 2.79 4.89
C SER A 28 -12.24 3.26 4.09
N GLY A 29 -12.90 4.35 4.51
CA GLY A 29 -14.08 4.86 3.82
C GLY A 29 -13.81 5.30 2.38
N ARG A 30 -12.63 5.86 2.11
CA ARG A 30 -12.22 6.24 0.74
C ARG A 30 -11.91 5.02 -0.13
N ALA A 31 -11.22 4.03 0.41
CA ALA A 31 -10.95 2.78 -0.29
C ALA A 31 -12.27 2.04 -0.63
N GLU A 32 -13.18 1.94 0.34
CA GLU A 32 -14.49 1.30 0.18
C GLU A 32 -15.35 1.98 -0.90
N ALA A 33 -15.30 3.32 -1.00
CA ALA A 33 -16.00 4.05 -2.05
C ALA A 33 -15.49 3.72 -3.47
N LEU A 34 -14.22 3.34 -3.61
CA LEU A 34 -13.59 3.00 -4.88
C LEU A 34 -13.66 1.49 -5.21
N GLN A 35 -13.81 0.63 -4.21
CA GLN A 35 -13.80 -0.84 -4.36
C GLN A 35 -14.76 -1.35 -5.45
N PRO A 36 -16.05 -0.93 -5.52
CA PRO A 36 -16.96 -1.42 -6.56
C PRO A 36 -16.48 -1.11 -7.98
N ARG A 37 -15.77 0.02 -8.16
CA ARG A 37 -15.21 0.42 -9.45
C ARG A 37 -14.05 -0.50 -9.82
N VAL A 38 -13.10 -0.74 -8.91
CA VAL A 38 -11.95 -1.63 -9.15
C VAL A 38 -12.41 -3.06 -9.47
N LEU A 39 -13.38 -3.60 -8.73
CA LEU A 39 -13.95 -4.92 -9.02
C LEU A 39 -14.70 -4.97 -10.36
N ASN A 40 -15.31 -3.86 -10.79
CA ASN A 40 -15.89 -3.76 -12.13
C ASN A 40 -14.79 -3.73 -13.22
N LEU A 41 -13.69 -3.01 -12.99
CA LEU A 41 -12.54 -2.96 -13.90
C LEU A 41 -11.92 -4.35 -14.09
N SER A 42 -11.72 -5.10 -13.00
CA SER A 42 -11.27 -6.50 -13.05
C SER A 42 -12.15 -7.36 -13.95
N ARG A 43 -13.47 -7.31 -13.77
CA ARG A 43 -14.42 -8.04 -14.62
C ARG A 43 -14.38 -7.58 -16.08
N ARG A 44 -14.25 -6.27 -16.33
CA ARG A 44 -14.12 -5.72 -17.69
C ARG A 44 -12.84 -6.20 -18.38
N LEU A 45 -11.72 -6.28 -17.66
CA LEU A 45 -10.44 -6.80 -18.16
C LEU A 45 -10.58 -8.26 -18.61
N LYS A 46 -11.14 -9.12 -17.74
CA LYS A 46 -11.38 -10.55 -18.06
C LYS A 46 -12.22 -10.73 -19.33
N THR A 47 -13.13 -9.80 -19.61
CA THR A 47 -13.97 -9.81 -20.84
C THR A 47 -13.36 -9.09 -22.05
N GLY A 48 -12.14 -8.54 -21.95
CA GLY A 48 -11.47 -7.84 -23.05
C GLY A 48 -12.12 -6.51 -23.47
N ARG A 49 -12.93 -5.88 -22.60
CA ARG A 49 -13.77 -4.71 -22.93
C ARG A 49 -13.05 -3.35 -22.84
N PHE A 50 -11.73 -3.34 -23.04
CA PHE A 50 -10.95 -2.11 -23.14
C PHE A 50 -10.45 -1.93 -24.57
N HIS A 51 -11.08 -0.99 -25.27
CA HIS A 51 -10.82 -0.73 -26.70
C HIS A 51 -10.15 0.62 -26.96
N VAL A 52 -10.18 1.53 -25.97
CA VAL A 52 -9.72 2.91 -26.12
C VAL A 52 -8.67 3.21 -25.04
N LEU A 53 -7.57 3.85 -25.44
CA LEU A 53 -6.45 4.18 -24.56
C LEU A 53 -6.90 5.03 -23.36
N ARG A 54 -7.75 6.02 -23.59
CA ARG A 54 -8.29 6.91 -22.54
C ARG A 54 -9.02 6.13 -21.44
N GLU A 55 -9.79 5.10 -21.80
CA GLU A 55 -10.51 4.30 -20.80
C GLU A 55 -9.55 3.50 -19.91
N ILE A 56 -8.42 3.06 -20.47
CA ILE A 56 -7.38 2.36 -19.69
C ILE A 56 -6.69 3.33 -18.75
N GLU A 57 -6.38 4.55 -19.21
CA GLU A 57 -5.75 5.57 -18.36
C GLU A 57 -6.65 5.94 -17.17
N GLU A 58 -7.93 6.21 -17.42
CA GLU A 58 -8.92 6.44 -16.36
C GLU A 58 -9.04 5.24 -15.40
N ALA A 59 -8.94 4.01 -15.91
CA ALA A 59 -8.97 2.80 -15.10
C ALA A 59 -7.71 2.63 -14.24
N VAL A 60 -6.54 2.97 -14.77
CA VAL A 60 -5.27 2.98 -14.02
C VAL A 60 -5.34 3.99 -12.88
N ASP A 61 -5.77 5.23 -13.17
CA ASP A 61 -5.88 6.29 -12.16
C ASP A 61 -6.78 5.88 -10.98
N VAL A 62 -7.95 5.30 -11.27
CA VAL A 62 -8.89 4.81 -10.25
C VAL A 62 -8.27 3.68 -9.42
N THR A 63 -7.54 2.77 -10.07
CA THR A 63 -6.93 1.63 -9.40
C THR A 63 -5.74 2.07 -8.53
N GLU A 64 -4.96 3.05 -8.98
CA GLU A 64 -3.87 3.65 -8.20
C GLU A 64 -4.39 4.43 -7.00
N GLU A 65 -5.48 5.19 -7.16
CA GLU A 65 -6.12 5.89 -6.04
C GLU A 65 -6.64 4.90 -4.98
N PHE A 66 -7.29 3.81 -5.42
CA PHE A 66 -7.72 2.74 -4.51
C PHE A 66 -6.53 2.12 -3.76
N LEU A 67 -5.46 1.76 -4.48
CA LEU A 67 -4.25 1.17 -3.90
C LEU A 67 -3.62 2.09 -2.86
N PHE A 68 -3.59 3.40 -3.11
CA PHE A 68 -3.10 4.39 -2.16
C PHE A 68 -3.89 4.36 -0.84
N TRP A 69 -5.23 4.45 -0.92
CA TRP A 69 -6.07 4.47 0.27
C TRP A 69 -6.07 3.13 1.02
N ALA A 70 -6.11 2.00 0.31
CA ALA A 70 -6.08 0.68 0.91
C ALA A 70 -4.74 0.39 1.62
N LYS A 71 -3.61 0.76 1.00
CA LYS A 71 -2.28 0.64 1.65
C LYS A 71 -2.16 1.55 2.87
N LYS A 72 -2.72 2.76 2.80
CA LYS A 72 -2.76 3.69 3.93
C LYS A 72 -3.61 3.14 5.09
N GLU A 73 -4.78 2.55 4.80
CA GLU A 73 -5.58 1.86 5.82
C GLU A 73 -4.75 0.77 6.50
N LEU A 74 -4.10 -0.12 5.73
CA LEU A 74 -3.29 -1.22 6.27
C LEU A 74 -2.19 -0.72 7.20
N ASP A 75 -1.40 0.25 6.73
CA ASP A 75 -0.28 0.79 7.49
C ASP A 75 -0.75 1.44 8.80
N GLU A 76 -1.78 2.29 8.74
CA GLU A 76 -2.30 2.99 9.91
C GLU A 76 -3.03 2.05 10.89
N ARG A 77 -3.73 1.02 10.39
CA ARG A 77 -4.35 -0.01 11.24
C ARG A 77 -3.30 -0.88 11.93
N ARG A 78 -2.21 -1.25 11.24
CA ARG A 78 -1.09 -1.98 11.85
C ARG A 78 -0.41 -1.13 12.92
N LYS A 79 -0.10 0.14 12.63
CA LYS A 79 0.45 1.09 13.62
C LYS A 79 -0.46 1.23 14.84
N HIS A 80 -1.77 1.36 14.61
CA HIS A 80 -2.77 1.44 15.68
C HIS A 80 -2.76 0.17 16.55
N SER A 81 -2.82 -1.00 15.92
CA SER A 81 -2.78 -2.30 16.60
C SER A 81 -1.51 -2.46 17.42
N THR A 82 -0.34 -2.18 16.82
CA THR A 82 0.96 -2.28 17.50
C THR A 82 1.07 -1.30 18.66
N ARG A 83 0.53 -0.08 18.54
CA ARG A 83 0.66 0.93 19.58
C ARG A 83 -0.26 0.70 20.77
N PHE A 84 -1.51 0.30 20.53
CA PHE A 84 -2.54 0.26 21.58
C PHE A 84 -2.93 -1.16 22.01
N TYR A 85 -2.62 -2.19 21.21
CA TYR A 85 -3.04 -3.58 21.46
C TYR A 85 -1.87 -4.58 21.56
N ALA A 86 -0.61 -4.12 21.61
CA ALA A 86 0.58 -4.99 21.65
C ALA A 86 0.53 -6.08 22.73
N TYR A 87 -0.04 -5.76 23.90
CA TYR A 87 0.00 -6.62 25.09
C TYR A 87 -1.19 -7.59 25.20
N VAL A 88 -2.27 -7.35 24.46
CA VAL A 88 -3.52 -8.12 24.56
C VAL A 88 -3.69 -9.09 23.38
N GLY A 89 -2.77 -9.03 22.42
CA GLY A 89 -2.95 -9.63 21.10
C GLY A 89 -3.86 -8.76 20.24
N SER A 90 -3.68 -8.84 18.92
CA SER A 90 -4.58 -8.14 18.00
C SER A 90 -5.96 -8.80 18.05
N ASP A 91 -7.02 -7.99 18.09
CA ASP A 91 -8.39 -8.48 18.08
C ASP A 91 -8.64 -9.30 16.80
N PRO A 92 -9.35 -10.45 16.88
CA PRO A 92 -9.65 -11.28 15.71
C PRO A 92 -10.31 -10.49 14.56
N GLY A 93 -11.16 -9.51 14.89
CA GLY A 93 -11.78 -8.63 13.90
C GLY A 93 -10.75 -7.77 13.15
N HIS A 94 -9.80 -7.17 13.86
CA HIS A 94 -8.68 -6.42 13.29
C HIS A 94 -7.82 -7.27 12.37
N GLN A 95 -7.47 -8.49 12.78
CA GLN A 95 -6.68 -9.39 11.96
C GLN A 95 -7.43 -9.78 10.69
N LYS A 96 -8.71 -10.16 10.81
CA LYS A 96 -9.58 -10.46 9.67
C LYS A 96 -9.65 -9.30 8.69
N ARG A 97 -9.84 -8.07 9.19
CA ARG A 97 -9.84 -6.86 8.36
C ARG A 97 -8.51 -6.63 7.67
N ILE A 98 -7.39 -6.75 8.38
CA ILE A 98 -6.04 -6.60 7.79
C ILE A 98 -5.88 -7.59 6.63
N SER A 99 -6.19 -8.87 6.84
CA SER A 99 -6.13 -9.89 5.79
C SER A 99 -7.07 -9.61 4.62
N ASN A 100 -8.29 -9.10 4.89
CA ASN A 100 -9.24 -8.72 3.84
C ASN A 100 -8.69 -7.57 2.97
N VAL A 101 -8.15 -6.53 3.60
CA VAL A 101 -7.57 -5.39 2.85
C VAL A 101 -6.30 -5.81 2.10
N GLU A 102 -5.47 -6.69 2.65
CA GLU A 102 -4.31 -7.28 1.94
C GLU A 102 -4.74 -8.01 0.66
N LYS A 103 -5.77 -8.86 0.73
CA LYS A 103 -6.34 -9.52 -0.45
C LYS A 103 -6.81 -8.51 -1.49
N LEU A 104 -7.53 -7.46 -1.07
CA LEU A 104 -7.99 -6.41 -1.98
C LEU A 104 -6.83 -5.64 -2.63
N VAL A 105 -5.76 -5.36 -1.88
CA VAL A 105 -4.53 -4.74 -2.42
C VAL A 105 -3.88 -5.65 -3.46
N ALA A 106 -3.80 -6.96 -3.21
CA ALA A 106 -3.26 -7.92 -4.17
C ALA A 106 -4.07 -7.94 -5.48
N ILE A 107 -5.40 -8.01 -5.38
CA ILE A 107 -6.30 -7.98 -6.54
C ILE A 107 -6.15 -6.68 -7.34
N ALA A 108 -6.19 -5.54 -6.65
CA ALA A 108 -6.04 -4.24 -7.33
C ALA A 108 -4.65 -4.07 -7.98
N SER A 109 -3.61 -4.65 -7.37
CA SER A 109 -2.27 -4.65 -7.97
C SER A 109 -2.21 -5.47 -9.25
N ALA A 110 -2.86 -6.65 -9.28
CA ALA A 110 -2.99 -7.46 -10.50
C ALA A 110 -3.78 -6.73 -11.59
N VAL A 111 -4.92 -6.11 -11.24
CA VAL A 111 -5.73 -5.28 -12.16
C VAL A 111 -4.89 -4.15 -12.77
N ARG A 112 -4.08 -3.45 -11.96
CA ARG A 112 -3.20 -2.38 -12.44
C ARG A 112 -2.14 -2.91 -13.42
N PHE A 113 -1.56 -4.07 -13.12
CA PHE A 113 -0.58 -4.71 -13.98
C PHE A 113 -1.19 -5.07 -15.36
N ASP A 114 -2.35 -5.73 -15.36
CA ASP A 114 -3.07 -6.10 -16.59
C ASP A 114 -3.48 -4.88 -17.42
N LEU A 115 -3.94 -3.80 -16.77
CA LEU A 115 -4.23 -2.54 -17.45
C LEU A 115 -3.00 -1.95 -18.13
N THR A 116 -1.83 -2.07 -17.49
CA THR A 116 -0.57 -1.55 -18.02
C THR A 116 -0.13 -2.33 -19.26
N ILE A 117 -0.23 -3.66 -19.24
CA ILE A 117 0.01 -4.50 -20.42
C ILE A 117 -0.95 -4.11 -21.55
N ARG A 118 -2.25 -4.02 -21.23
CA ARG A 118 -3.26 -3.69 -22.22
C ARG A 118 -3.07 -2.28 -22.81
N LYS A 119 -2.58 -1.33 -22.01
CA LYS A 119 -2.20 0.02 -22.47
C LYS A 119 -1.14 -0.07 -23.57
N TYR A 120 -0.08 -0.85 -23.32
CA TYR A 120 1.00 -1.05 -24.27
C TYR A 120 0.52 -1.70 -25.57
N ASP A 121 -0.31 -2.75 -25.48
CA ASP A 121 -0.89 -3.40 -26.66
C ASP A 121 -1.65 -2.41 -27.56
N LEU A 122 -2.49 -1.56 -26.95
CA LEU A 122 -3.25 -0.56 -27.70
C LEU A 122 -2.36 0.51 -28.35
N GLN A 123 -1.25 0.87 -27.70
CA GLN A 123 -0.26 1.79 -28.28
C GLN A 123 0.45 1.17 -29.48
N VAL A 124 0.90 -0.08 -29.36
CA VAL A 124 1.52 -0.83 -30.47
C VAL A 124 0.54 -0.98 -31.64
N ASP A 125 -0.72 -1.32 -31.36
CA ASP A 125 -1.76 -1.43 -32.38
C ASP A 125 -2.05 -0.10 -33.09
N ALA A 126 -1.98 1.02 -32.37
CA ALA A 126 -2.14 2.35 -32.96
C ALA A 126 -0.97 2.67 -33.91
N LEU A 127 0.27 2.44 -33.47
CA LEU A 127 1.48 2.65 -34.29
C LEU A 127 1.49 1.78 -35.55
N ARG A 128 1.07 0.51 -35.43
CA ARG A 128 0.92 -0.39 -36.59
C ARG A 128 -0.07 0.17 -37.60
N ARG A 129 -1.25 0.62 -37.14
CA ARG A 129 -2.29 1.21 -38.01
C ARG A 129 -1.80 2.48 -38.71
N ASP A 130 -1.05 3.33 -38.02
CA ASP A 130 -0.49 4.54 -38.61
C ASP A 130 0.60 4.22 -39.65
N SER A 131 1.41 3.19 -39.39
CA SER A 131 2.40 2.70 -40.35
C SER A 131 1.74 2.12 -41.62
N GLU A 132 0.66 1.34 -41.47
CA GLU A 132 -0.10 0.80 -42.60
C GLU A 132 -0.78 1.89 -43.44
N ARG A 133 -1.30 2.95 -42.80
CA ARG A 133 -1.86 4.11 -43.51
C ARG A 133 -0.78 4.86 -44.30
N ALA A 134 0.40 5.06 -43.71
CA ALA A 134 1.51 5.72 -44.41
C ALA A 134 1.97 4.95 -45.66
N VAL A 135 1.91 3.61 -45.64
CA VAL A 135 2.22 2.76 -46.80
C VAL A 135 1.07 2.75 -47.81
N GLY A 136 -0.18 2.71 -47.36
CA GLY A 136 -1.37 2.68 -48.22
C GLY A 136 -1.67 3.99 -48.96
N GLU A 137 -1.31 5.14 -48.38
CA GLU A 137 -1.42 6.45 -49.06
C GLU A 137 -0.30 6.70 -50.08
N TRP A 138 0.71 5.83 -50.12
CA TRP A 138 1.61 5.70 -51.28
C TRP A 138 0.89 5.04 -52.46
N THR A 139 -0.31 5.53 -52.80
CA THR A 139 -0.79 5.44 -54.18
C THR A 139 0.29 6.06 -55.05
N PRO A 140 0.95 5.29 -55.93
CA PRO A 140 1.73 5.92 -56.98
C PRO A 140 0.69 6.70 -57.77
N GLN A 141 0.65 8.02 -57.58
CA GLN A 141 0.02 8.89 -58.55
C GLN A 141 0.57 8.40 -59.88
N GLN A 142 -0.29 7.74 -60.64
CA GLN A 142 -0.03 7.35 -62.00
C GLN A 142 0.40 8.64 -62.66
N LEU A 143 1.72 8.79 -62.81
CA LEU A 143 2.31 9.66 -63.79
C LEU A 143 1.80 9.11 -65.11
N ARG A 144 0.59 9.54 -65.48
CA ARG A 144 0.13 9.63 -66.86
C ARG A 144 1.00 10.70 -67.53
N SER A 145 2.29 10.46 -67.59
CA SER A 145 3.18 11.12 -68.54
C SER A 145 3.04 10.35 -69.85
N SER A 146 2.00 10.73 -70.58
CA SER A 146 1.93 10.53 -72.02
C SER A 146 3.11 11.27 -72.66
N SER A 147 4.28 10.65 -72.74
CA SER A 147 5.38 11.17 -73.55
C SER A 147 6.14 10.01 -74.19
N PRO A 148 6.02 9.81 -75.51
CA PRO A 148 6.76 8.78 -76.22
C PRO A 148 8.18 9.28 -76.49
N GLY A 149 9.17 8.56 -75.97
CA GLY A 149 10.52 8.57 -76.55
C GLY A 149 11.64 9.17 -75.71
N VAL A 150 11.85 8.72 -74.47
CA VAL A 150 13.14 8.88 -73.80
C VAL A 150 13.55 7.58 -73.11
N GLN A 151 14.78 7.15 -73.40
CA GLN A 151 15.38 5.88 -73.00
C GLN A 151 15.34 5.66 -71.48
N GLN A 152 14.95 4.45 -71.09
CA GLN A 152 14.98 3.96 -69.70
C GLN A 152 16.41 3.94 -69.17
N VAL A 153 16.73 4.89 -68.28
CA VAL A 153 17.85 4.74 -67.35
C VAL A 153 17.29 4.14 -66.07
N ARG A 154 17.61 2.86 -65.82
CA ARG A 154 17.30 2.16 -64.57
C ARG A 154 18.13 2.76 -63.44
N VAL A 155 17.59 3.72 -62.71
CA VAL A 155 18.21 4.20 -61.47
C VAL A 155 17.77 3.27 -60.34
N LEU A 156 18.64 2.33 -59.97
CA LEU A 156 18.55 1.59 -58.71
C LEU A 156 18.69 2.60 -57.57
N ARG A 157 17.59 2.93 -56.91
CA ARG A 157 17.59 3.77 -55.71
C ARG A 157 17.77 2.84 -54.51
N CYS A 158 19.02 2.59 -54.14
CA CYS A 158 19.36 1.98 -52.86
C CYS A 158 19.09 3.01 -51.75
N CYS A 159 17.98 2.89 -51.04
CA CYS A 159 17.77 3.61 -49.79
C CYS A 159 18.50 2.84 -48.69
N ALA A 160 19.69 3.33 -48.31
CA ALA A 160 20.39 2.86 -47.12
C ALA A 160 19.64 3.38 -45.88
N VAL A 161 18.97 2.47 -45.17
CA VAL A 161 18.38 2.76 -43.86
C VAL A 161 19.50 2.71 -42.84
N SER A 162 19.88 3.86 -42.30
CA SER A 162 20.84 3.96 -41.19
C SER A 162 20.07 3.78 -39.89
N ILE A 163 20.25 2.63 -39.25
CA ILE A 163 19.78 2.38 -37.87
C ILE A 163 20.89 2.93 -36.98
N PHE A 164 20.66 4.09 -36.37
CA PHE A 164 21.52 4.59 -35.30
C PHE A 164 21.14 3.85 -34.01
N PRO A 165 22.09 3.22 -33.29
CA PRO A 165 21.85 2.76 -31.94
C PRO A 165 21.62 3.98 -31.02
N PRO A 166 20.75 3.88 -30.00
CA PRO A 166 20.65 4.91 -28.97
C PRO A 166 21.99 5.00 -28.22
N ASP A 167 22.50 6.22 -28.06
CA ASP A 167 23.67 6.51 -27.24
C ASP A 167 23.36 6.16 -25.78
N GLU A 168 23.96 5.08 -25.29
CA GLU A 168 24.02 4.73 -23.88
C GLU A 168 25.16 5.55 -23.23
N GLU A 169 24.86 6.78 -22.83
CA GLU A 169 25.68 7.49 -21.83
C GLU A 169 25.21 7.04 -20.44
N SER A 170 25.70 5.90 -19.97
CA SER A 170 25.62 5.49 -18.57
C SER A 170 26.89 5.95 -17.85
N GLU A 171 26.74 6.95 -16.99
CA GLU A 171 27.79 7.39 -16.08
C GLU A 171 28.05 6.30 -15.03
N ASP A 172 29.26 5.75 -15.07
CA ASP A 172 29.80 4.81 -14.09
C ASP A 172 30.00 5.50 -12.72
N GLU A 173 29.06 5.35 -11.79
CA GLU A 173 29.34 5.53 -10.36
C GLU A 173 29.79 4.19 -9.75
N SER A 174 31.10 3.94 -9.81
CA SER A 174 31.74 2.82 -9.14
C SER A 174 31.76 3.06 -7.62
N VAL A 175 30.80 2.48 -6.90
CA VAL A 175 30.87 2.34 -5.44
C VAL A 175 31.61 1.04 -5.15
N GLU A 176 32.91 1.16 -4.83
CA GLU A 176 33.68 0.05 -4.26
C GLU A 176 33.17 -0.21 -2.84
N SER A 177 32.22 -1.14 -2.70
CA SER A 177 31.91 -1.75 -1.41
C SER A 177 32.81 -2.97 -1.24
N GLU A 178 33.78 -2.87 -0.34
CA GLU A 178 34.53 -4.01 0.21
C GLU A 178 33.52 -4.99 0.82
N VAL A 179 33.25 -6.08 0.09
CA VAL A 179 32.46 -7.21 0.58
C VAL A 179 33.43 -8.12 1.31
N GLU A 180 33.35 -8.15 2.64
CA GLU A 180 34.00 -9.18 3.45
C GLU A 180 33.50 -10.54 2.96
N ALA A 181 34.42 -11.34 2.43
CA ALA A 181 34.18 -12.70 2.01
C ALA A 181 33.95 -13.56 3.26
N GLU A 182 32.69 -13.72 3.67
CA GLU A 182 32.32 -14.79 4.57
C GLU A 182 32.42 -16.12 3.82
N GLU A 183 33.17 -17.05 4.42
CA GLU A 183 33.40 -18.39 3.93
C GLU A 183 32.05 -19.13 3.79
N LEU A 184 31.61 -19.32 2.54
CA LEU A 184 30.52 -20.21 2.17
C LEU A 184 30.92 -21.64 2.55
N GLU A 185 30.42 -22.10 3.69
CA GLU A 185 30.39 -23.54 4.01
C GLU A 185 29.56 -24.25 2.94
N ASP A 186 30.15 -25.28 2.31
CA ASP A 186 29.54 -26.22 1.37
C ASP A 186 28.22 -26.76 1.95
N SER A 187 27.09 -26.12 1.59
CA SER A 187 25.77 -26.68 1.84
C SER A 187 25.53 -27.76 0.81
N GLU A 188 25.59 -29.00 1.29
CA GLU A 188 25.31 -30.24 0.58
C GLU A 188 24.01 -30.12 -0.25
N ASP A 189 24.05 -30.66 -1.47
CA ASP A 189 22.99 -30.72 -2.48
C ASP A 189 21.58 -30.87 -1.88
N GLU A 190 20.88 -29.76 -1.61
CA GLU A 190 19.44 -29.79 -1.41
C GLU A 190 18.79 -30.03 -2.77
N GLU A 191 18.26 -31.25 -2.96
CA GLU A 191 17.41 -31.61 -4.08
C GLU A 191 16.35 -30.52 -4.24
N PHE A 192 16.50 -29.71 -5.30
CA PHE A 192 15.55 -28.70 -5.71
C PHE A 192 14.24 -29.42 -6.07
N GLU A 193 13.35 -29.59 -5.08
CA GLU A 193 11.98 -30.03 -5.30
C GLU A 193 11.37 -29.00 -6.25
N GLU A 194 11.18 -29.42 -7.50
CA GLU A 194 10.53 -28.66 -8.56
C GLU A 194 9.09 -28.42 -8.10
N HIS A 195 8.89 -27.36 -7.33
CA HIS A 195 7.59 -26.97 -6.82
C HIS A 195 6.79 -26.54 -8.04
N GLU A 196 5.93 -27.44 -8.55
CA GLU A 196 4.95 -27.09 -9.56
C GLU A 196 4.22 -25.86 -9.04
N PRO A 197 4.26 -24.72 -9.76
CA PRO A 197 3.58 -23.51 -9.32
C PRO A 197 2.10 -23.86 -9.18
N GLU A 198 1.61 -23.93 -7.94
CA GLU A 198 0.20 -24.15 -7.68
C GLU A 198 -0.59 -23.16 -8.53
N GLU A 199 -1.44 -23.66 -9.42
CA GLU A 199 -2.31 -22.82 -10.22
C GLU A 199 -3.05 -21.90 -9.25
N PRO A 200 -2.94 -20.57 -9.40
CA PRO A 200 -3.55 -19.64 -8.46
C PRO A 200 -5.03 -19.94 -8.42
N GLU A 201 -5.51 -20.44 -7.27
CA GLU A 201 -6.92 -20.75 -7.06
C GLU A 201 -7.74 -19.60 -7.62
N GLU A 202 -8.64 -19.87 -8.56
CA GLU A 202 -9.51 -18.85 -9.14
C GLU A 202 -10.28 -18.19 -8.00
N LEU A 203 -9.79 -17.05 -7.54
CA LEU A 203 -10.38 -16.29 -6.45
C LEU A 203 -11.82 -16.01 -6.87
N ASP A 204 -12.76 -16.65 -6.17
CA ASP A 204 -14.19 -16.48 -6.44
C ASP A 204 -14.53 -14.99 -6.29
N ASP A 205 -14.66 -14.32 -7.44
CA ASP A 205 -15.00 -12.89 -7.51
C ASP A 205 -16.35 -12.60 -6.80
N SER A 206 -17.18 -13.63 -6.55
CA SER A 206 -18.41 -13.53 -5.76
C SER A 206 -18.14 -13.32 -4.27
N ALA A 207 -17.05 -13.87 -3.72
CA ALA A 207 -16.67 -13.72 -2.32
C ALA A 207 -16.16 -12.29 -2.00
N LEU A 208 -15.57 -11.61 -3.00
CA LEU A 208 -15.05 -10.24 -2.86
C LEU A 208 -16.13 -9.16 -2.94
N GLY A 209 -17.30 -9.51 -3.48
CA GLY A 209 -18.49 -8.66 -3.53
C GLY A 209 -19.34 -8.72 -2.25
N ALA A 210 -19.06 -9.66 -1.34
CA ALA A 210 -19.64 -9.65 -0.02
C ALA A 210 -19.09 -8.44 0.73
N THR A 211 -19.92 -7.41 0.84
CA THR A 211 -19.77 -6.31 1.79
C THR A 211 -19.34 -6.85 3.15
N MET A 212 -18.48 -6.10 3.84
CA MET A 212 -18.09 -6.27 5.25
C MET A 212 -19.05 -7.21 5.99
N ASP A 213 -18.60 -8.41 6.35
CA ASP A 213 -19.50 -9.40 6.93
C ASP A 213 -20.06 -8.91 8.28
N GLU A 214 -21.18 -9.48 8.72
CA GLU A 214 -21.88 -9.03 9.92
C GLU A 214 -20.96 -9.04 11.15
N GLU A 215 -20.03 -9.99 11.22
CA GLU A 215 -19.04 -10.07 12.30
C GLU A 215 -18.04 -8.89 12.26
N GLU A 216 -17.54 -8.53 11.07
CA GLU A 216 -16.64 -7.40 10.85
C GLU A 216 -17.35 -6.06 11.14
N LEU A 217 -18.61 -5.91 10.71
CA LEU A 217 -19.45 -4.75 11.06
C LEU A 217 -19.61 -4.62 12.58
N LEU A 218 -19.91 -5.73 13.27
CA LEU A 218 -20.03 -5.74 14.72
C LEU A 218 -18.68 -5.47 15.42
N ALA A 219 -17.55 -5.88 14.83
CA ALA A 219 -16.23 -5.56 15.35
C ALA A 219 -15.92 -4.06 15.26
N ASP A 220 -16.25 -3.43 14.12
CA ASP A 220 -16.12 -2.00 13.91
C ASP A 220 -17.05 -1.20 14.83
N GLU A 221 -18.30 -1.66 15.02
CA GLU A 221 -19.25 -1.05 15.97
C GLU A 221 -18.74 -1.15 17.41
N ARG A 222 -18.21 -2.32 17.81
CA ARG A 222 -17.56 -2.48 19.13
C ARG A 222 -16.38 -1.53 19.30
N ALA A 223 -15.52 -1.41 18.29
CA ALA A 223 -14.38 -0.49 18.34
C ALA A 223 -14.84 0.98 18.45
N ALA A 224 -15.86 1.37 17.68
CA ALA A 224 -16.44 2.71 17.76
C ALA A 224 -17.08 3.00 19.13
N GLN A 225 -17.76 2.01 19.71
CA GLN A 225 -18.33 2.11 21.05
C GLN A 225 -17.23 2.21 22.12
N GLU A 226 -16.15 1.42 22.02
CA GLU A 226 -15.00 1.49 22.92
C GLU A 226 -14.34 2.87 22.89
N VAL A 227 -14.11 3.43 21.70
CA VAL A 227 -13.57 4.80 21.54
C VAL A 227 -14.53 5.83 22.14
N SER A 228 -15.83 5.70 21.88
CA SER A 228 -16.85 6.62 22.41
C SER A 228 -16.96 6.54 23.93
N GLU A 229 -16.91 5.35 24.51
CA GLU A 229 -16.90 5.16 25.95
C GLU A 229 -15.62 5.74 26.57
N MET A 230 -14.45 5.47 25.99
CA MET A 230 -13.20 6.10 26.42
C MET A 230 -13.33 7.63 26.44
N LEU A 231 -13.76 8.24 25.34
CA LEU A 231 -13.96 9.69 25.25
C LEU A 231 -14.97 10.20 26.29
N ARG A 232 -16.07 9.48 26.50
CA ARG A 232 -17.10 9.82 27.50
C ARG A 232 -16.53 9.82 28.91
N TRP A 233 -15.79 8.78 29.30
CA TRP A 233 -15.18 8.68 30.63
C TRP A 233 -14.24 9.86 30.92
N TYR A 234 -13.47 10.29 29.92
CA TYR A 234 -12.59 11.47 30.06
C TYR A 234 -13.34 12.80 30.05
N SER A 235 -14.48 12.90 29.35
CA SER A 235 -15.31 14.10 29.37
C SER A 235 -16.05 14.30 30.71
N GLN A 236 -16.40 13.21 31.41
CA GLN A 236 -17.12 13.25 32.68
C GLN A 236 -16.20 13.35 33.90
N SER A 237 -14.95 12.93 33.75
CA SER A 237 -13.96 13.08 34.79
C SER A 237 -13.52 14.54 34.85
N GLY A 238 -14.26 15.37 35.59
CA GLY A 238 -13.73 16.64 36.09
C GLY A 238 -12.39 16.35 36.74
N CYS A 239 -11.30 16.73 36.06
CA CYS A 239 -9.89 16.48 36.38
C CYS A 239 -9.69 15.88 37.77
N VAL A 240 -9.70 14.54 37.89
CA VAL A 240 -9.32 13.89 39.15
C VAL A 240 -7.82 14.11 39.26
N THR A 241 -7.42 15.21 39.90
CA THR A 241 -6.06 15.39 40.41
C THR A 241 -5.83 14.26 41.41
N VAL A 242 -5.20 13.18 40.94
CA VAL A 242 -4.68 12.13 41.82
C VAL A 242 -3.47 12.73 42.52
N SER A 243 -3.67 13.28 43.72
CA SER A 243 -2.58 13.62 44.62
C SER A 243 -2.02 12.33 45.19
N VAL A 244 -0.93 11.82 44.62
CA VAL A 244 -0.19 10.70 45.20
C VAL A 244 0.54 11.23 46.43
N GLN A 245 0.04 10.90 47.63
CA GLN A 245 0.78 11.11 48.87
C GLN A 245 1.85 10.03 48.99
N VAL A 246 3.10 10.38 48.70
CA VAL A 246 4.24 9.54 49.04
C VAL A 246 4.52 9.72 50.54
N VAL A 247 4.03 8.79 51.36
CA VAL A 247 4.38 8.75 52.79
C VAL A 247 5.77 8.13 52.91
N GLY A 248 6.80 8.96 52.75
CA GLY A 248 8.17 8.61 53.09
C GLY A 248 8.38 8.70 54.59
N HIS A 249 8.37 7.57 55.31
CA HIS A 249 8.94 7.52 56.65
C HIS A 249 10.47 7.49 56.52
N THR A 250 11.07 8.67 56.48
CA THR A 250 12.52 8.83 56.60
C THR A 250 12.93 8.68 58.06
N HIS A 251 13.30 7.47 58.46
CA HIS A 251 14.29 7.30 59.51
C HIS A 251 15.60 6.81 58.86
N ALA A 252 16.51 7.76 58.65
CA ALA A 252 17.94 7.59 58.34
C ALA A 252 18.30 6.81 57.05
N GLY A 253 18.70 7.53 55.99
CA GLY A 253 19.40 6.95 54.84
C GLY A 253 19.15 7.66 53.50
N GLY A 254 19.48 8.96 53.42
CA GLY A 254 19.11 9.86 52.32
C GLY A 254 19.96 9.82 51.06
N GLU A 255 20.29 8.65 50.50
CA GLU A 255 21.09 8.59 49.26
C GLU A 255 20.57 7.61 48.19
N LEU A 256 19.58 6.76 48.51
CA LEU A 256 19.09 5.74 47.56
C LEU A 256 17.87 6.17 46.73
N VAL A 257 17.16 7.22 47.13
CA VAL A 257 15.87 7.60 46.51
C VAL A 257 16.06 8.40 45.23
N GLU A 258 17.12 9.20 45.11
CA GLU A 258 17.37 10.00 43.90
C GLU A 258 17.70 9.13 42.67
N THR A 259 18.39 8.00 42.87
CA THR A 259 18.85 7.13 41.78
C THR A 259 17.69 6.36 41.12
N LEU A 260 16.68 5.96 41.90
CA LEU A 260 15.49 5.27 41.39
C LEU A 260 14.56 6.19 40.60
N THR A 261 14.43 7.45 41.01
CA THR A 261 13.67 8.45 40.23
C THR A 261 14.31 8.84 38.91
N ARG A 262 15.62 8.65 38.74
CA ARG A 262 16.31 9.00 37.47
C ARG A 262 16.22 7.90 36.41
N SER A 263 16.25 6.62 36.83
CA SER A 263 16.29 5.48 35.91
C SER A 263 14.95 5.19 35.21
N MET A 264 13.81 5.61 35.76
CA MET A 264 12.49 5.33 35.16
C MET A 264 12.00 6.42 34.17
N VAL A 265 12.69 7.57 34.12
CA VAL A 265 12.29 8.72 33.28
C VAL A 265 12.79 8.58 31.83
N GLU A 266 13.80 7.75 31.57
CA GLU A 266 14.35 7.59 30.21
C GLU A 266 13.59 6.58 29.33
N TYR A 267 12.77 5.69 29.90
CA TYR A 267 12.05 4.66 29.13
C TYR A 267 10.53 4.85 29.05
N PHE A 268 9.97 5.84 29.76
CA PHE A 268 8.54 6.16 29.73
C PHE A 268 8.31 7.65 29.52
N PRO A 269 7.31 8.08 28.72
CA PRO A 269 6.98 9.49 28.60
C PRO A 269 6.62 10.07 29.98
N PRO A 270 7.01 11.33 30.25
CA PRO A 270 7.13 11.87 31.59
C PRO A 270 5.77 11.95 32.27
N ILE A 271 5.54 11.08 33.25
CA ILE A 271 4.54 11.33 34.28
C ILE A 271 5.11 12.47 35.12
N ARG A 272 4.61 13.70 34.91
CA ARG A 272 5.01 14.87 35.71
C ARG A 272 4.52 14.68 37.14
N ILE A 273 5.40 14.25 38.03
CA ILE A 273 5.17 14.28 39.48
C ILE A 273 5.69 15.63 39.98
N LEU A 274 4.77 16.56 40.22
CA LEU A 274 5.09 17.85 40.86
C LEU A 274 5.34 17.61 42.34
N VAL A 275 6.57 17.86 42.79
CA VAL A 275 6.96 17.80 44.20
C VAL A 275 6.92 19.23 44.76
N HIS A 276 6.09 19.47 45.76
CA HIS A 276 6.15 20.68 46.57
C HIS A 276 6.91 20.38 47.86
N SER A 277 8.05 21.04 48.04
CA SER A 277 8.81 21.11 49.28
C SER A 277 8.23 22.22 50.16
N GLY A 278 7.62 21.83 51.28
CA GLY A 278 7.35 22.72 52.41
C GLY A 278 8.55 22.78 53.35
#